data_AF-A0A8J4U314-F1
#
_entry.id   AF-A0A8J4U314-F1
#
_cell.length_a   1.000
_cell.length_b   1.000
_cell.length_c   1.000
_cell.angle_alpha   90.00
_cell.angle_beta   90.00
_cell.angle_gamma   90.00
#
_symmetry.space_group_name_H-M   'P 1'
#
loop_
_entity.id
_entity.type
_entity.pdbx_description
1 polymer ?
#
loop_
_entity_poly.entity_id
_entity_poly.type
_entity_poly.pdbx_seq_one_letter_code
_entity_poly.pdbx_strand_id
1 'polypeptide(L)'
;MPLFGKSHKSPTEIVKALKDNLSILVKQDKKTEKASEEVSKCLVAMKEILYGTNDKEPHTETVAQLAQELYNSGLLISLVENLQVIDFEGKKDVCQIFNNILRRQIGTRSPTVEYFCSHQEVLFILLKGYETPQVALNCGIMLRECIRHEPLAKIILHSEHFNDFFGYVEMSTFDIASDAFATFKDLLTRHKVLVAEFLEQNYDAVFENYEKLLHSENYVTKRQSLKLLGELLLDRHNFTVMTRYISKPENLKLMMNLLRDKSPNIQFEAFHVFK
;
A
#
# COMPACT_ATOMS: atom_id res chain seq x y z
N MET A 1 -45.66 12.36 21.29
CA MET A 1 -44.89 12.15 20.04
C MET A 1 -43.88 11.06 20.30
N PRO A 2 -43.90 9.92 19.59
CA PRO A 2 -42.87 8.90 19.76
C PRO A 2 -41.57 9.41 19.16
N LEU A 3 -40.52 9.44 19.97
CA LEU A 3 -39.14 9.64 19.56
C LEU A 3 -38.72 8.45 18.68
N PHE A 4 -38.66 8.67 17.37
CA PHE A 4 -37.97 7.75 16.46
C PHE A 4 -36.47 7.81 16.77
N GLY A 5 -36.02 7.00 17.72
CA GLY A 5 -34.60 6.68 17.86
C GLY A 5 -34.16 5.97 16.58
N LYS A 6 -33.14 6.50 15.89
CA LYS A 6 -32.49 5.78 14.78
C LYS A 6 -32.10 4.39 15.30
N SER A 7 -32.64 3.34 14.70
CA SER A 7 -32.21 1.97 15.00
C SER A 7 -30.72 1.86 14.67
N HIS A 8 -29.88 1.81 15.71
CA HIS A 8 -28.45 1.55 15.54
C HIS A 8 -28.30 0.08 15.17
N LYS A 9 -27.95 -0.19 13.91
CA LYS A 9 -27.63 -1.54 13.44
C LYS A 9 -26.44 -2.10 14.23
N SER A 10 -26.50 -3.36 14.60
CA SER A 10 -25.38 -4.08 15.21
C SER A 10 -24.21 -4.25 14.22
N PRO A 11 -22.96 -4.46 14.68
CA PRO A 11 -21.83 -4.74 13.78
C PRO A 11 -22.10 -5.87 12.78
N THR A 12 -22.72 -6.96 13.24
CA THR A 12 -23.09 -8.11 12.41
C THR A 12 -24.09 -7.72 11.31
N GLU A 13 -25.11 -6.91 11.63
CA GLU A 13 -26.07 -6.42 10.65
C GLU A 13 -25.44 -5.47 9.63
N ILE A 14 -24.51 -4.61 10.07
CA ILE A 14 -23.79 -3.68 9.18
C ILE A 14 -22.89 -4.47 8.20
N VAL A 15 -22.11 -5.42 8.71
CA VAL A 15 -21.23 -6.27 7.88
C VAL A 15 -22.03 -7.07 6.87
N LYS A 16 -23.15 -7.69 7.29
CA LYS A 16 -24.03 -8.43 6.39
C LYS A 16 -24.66 -7.53 5.33
N ALA A 17 -25.22 -6.39 5.73
CA ALA A 17 -25.82 -5.45 4.80
C ALA A 17 -24.80 -4.90 3.78
N LEU A 18 -23.59 -4.58 4.23
CA LEU A 18 -22.53 -4.11 3.34
C LEU A 18 -22.13 -5.19 2.32
N LYS A 19 -21.95 -6.43 2.77
CA LYS A 19 -21.61 -7.56 1.89
C LYS A 19 -22.70 -7.83 0.85
N ASP A 20 -23.96 -7.84 1.26
CA ASP A 20 -25.10 -8.10 0.38
C ASP A 20 -25.25 -7.00 -0.69
N ASN A 21 -25.14 -5.73 -0.29
CA ASN A 21 -25.26 -4.60 -1.23
C ASN A 21 -24.03 -4.45 -2.14
N LEU A 22 -22.83 -4.74 -1.65
CA LEU A 22 -21.63 -4.78 -2.49
C LEU A 22 -21.76 -5.84 -3.60
N SER A 23 -22.32 -7.02 -3.29
CA SER A 23 -22.61 -8.06 -4.28
C SER A 23 -23.56 -7.58 -5.39
N ILE A 24 -24.56 -6.75 -5.05
CA ILE A 24 -25.47 -6.14 -6.03
C ILE A 24 -24.73 -5.14 -6.93
N LEU A 25 -23.84 -4.32 -6.37
CA LEU A 25 -23.02 -3.38 -7.14
C LEU A 25 -22.10 -4.10 -8.14
N VAL A 26 -21.46 -5.18 -7.69
CA VAL A 26 -20.56 -5.99 -8.53
C VAL A 26 -21.30 -6.64 -9.69
N LYS A 27 -22.54 -7.11 -9.48
CA LYS A 27 -23.38 -7.70 -10.52
C LYS A 27 -23.97 -6.69 -11.51
N GLN A 28 -23.92 -5.40 -11.20
CA GLN A 28 -24.55 -4.32 -11.99
C GLN A 28 -26.05 -4.53 -12.25
N ASP A 29 -26.78 -5.02 -11.25
CA ASP A 29 -28.24 -5.24 -11.35
C ASP A 29 -29.03 -3.91 -11.41
N LYS A 30 -30.32 -3.97 -11.83
CA LYS A 30 -31.22 -2.79 -11.94
C LYS A 30 -31.41 -1.96 -10.65
N LYS A 31 -30.91 -2.42 -9.50
CA LYS A 31 -31.05 -1.78 -8.17
C LYS A 31 -29.75 -1.13 -7.67
N THR A 32 -28.81 -0.82 -8.55
CA THR A 32 -27.47 -0.29 -8.20
C THR A 32 -27.50 1.03 -7.42
N GLU A 33 -28.40 1.97 -7.73
CA GLU A 33 -28.46 3.26 -7.01
C GLU A 33 -28.79 3.08 -5.53
N LYS A 34 -29.84 2.30 -5.23
CA LYS A 34 -30.22 1.99 -3.84
C LYS A 34 -29.13 1.18 -3.12
N ALA A 35 -28.48 0.25 -3.82
CA ALA A 35 -27.37 -0.51 -3.25
C ALA A 35 -26.17 0.40 -2.93
N SER A 36 -25.86 1.37 -3.80
CA SER A 36 -24.79 2.34 -3.58
C SER A 36 -25.05 3.18 -2.34
N GLU A 37 -26.26 3.73 -2.18
CA GLU A 37 -26.60 4.48 -0.97
C GLU A 37 -26.46 3.64 0.31
N GLU A 38 -26.85 2.37 0.26
CA GLU A 38 -26.78 1.47 1.41
C GLU A 38 -25.34 1.09 1.75
N VAL A 39 -24.48 0.91 0.73
CA VAL A 39 -23.03 0.74 0.90
C VAL A 39 -22.44 1.96 1.60
N SER A 40 -22.71 3.18 1.12
CA SER A 40 -22.18 4.40 1.73
C SER A 40 -22.67 4.56 3.18
N LYS A 41 -23.96 4.30 3.47
CA LYS A 41 -24.50 4.32 4.84
C LYS A 41 -23.81 3.31 5.75
N CYS A 42 -23.55 2.10 5.27
CA CYS A 42 -22.88 1.06 6.06
C CYS A 42 -21.41 1.42 6.32
N LEU A 43 -20.68 1.97 5.34
CA LEU A 43 -19.30 2.41 5.51
C LEU A 43 -19.19 3.54 6.54
N VAL A 44 -20.09 4.53 6.49
CA VAL A 44 -20.16 5.60 7.50
C VAL A 44 -20.44 5.02 8.89
N ALA A 45 -21.40 4.10 9.02
CA ALA A 45 -21.70 3.46 10.30
C ALA A 45 -20.51 2.64 10.86
N MET A 46 -19.77 1.93 10.00
CA MET A 46 -18.53 1.26 10.40
C MET A 46 -17.48 2.25 10.89
N LYS A 47 -17.31 3.38 10.20
CA LYS A 47 -16.38 4.43 10.67
C LYS A 47 -16.78 5.00 12.01
N GLU A 48 -18.06 5.29 12.24
CA GLU A 48 -18.54 5.80 13.54
C GLU A 48 -18.24 4.80 14.66
N ILE A 49 -18.33 3.49 14.40
CA ILE A 49 -17.91 2.47 15.38
C ILE A 49 -16.40 2.54 15.67
N LEU A 50 -15.57 2.77 14.65
CA LEU A 50 -14.11 2.72 14.76
C LEU A 50 -13.45 4.00 15.25
N TYR A 51 -14.02 5.15 14.93
CA TYR A 51 -13.49 6.48 15.27
C TYR A 51 -14.30 7.17 16.38
N GLY A 52 -15.49 6.65 16.69
CA GLY A 52 -16.43 7.31 17.58
C GLY A 52 -17.21 8.40 16.85
N THR A 53 -18.03 9.12 17.61
CA THR A 53 -18.72 10.32 17.15
C THR A 53 -18.20 11.53 17.94
N ASN A 54 -18.56 12.75 17.53
CA ASN A 54 -18.02 14.00 18.11
C ASN A 54 -18.08 14.09 19.65
N ASP A 55 -18.95 13.30 20.30
CA ASP A 55 -19.16 13.33 21.75
C ASP A 55 -18.83 11.99 22.46
N LYS A 56 -18.40 10.94 21.74
CA LYS A 56 -18.20 9.60 22.31
C LYS A 56 -17.03 8.85 21.67
N GLU A 57 -16.13 8.38 22.54
CA GLU A 57 -15.06 7.47 22.14
C GLU A 57 -15.60 6.10 21.66
N PRO A 58 -14.87 5.40 20.77
CA PRO A 58 -15.22 4.05 20.35
C PRO A 58 -15.39 3.09 21.52
N HIS A 59 -16.52 2.38 21.57
CA HIS A 59 -16.71 1.30 22.52
C HIS A 59 -15.85 0.09 22.11
N THR A 60 -14.89 -0.29 22.96
CA THR A 60 -13.90 -1.34 22.69
C THR A 60 -14.53 -2.70 22.34
N GLU A 61 -15.63 -3.06 22.99
CA GLU A 61 -16.37 -4.29 22.72
C GLU A 61 -17.01 -4.28 21.32
N THR A 62 -17.65 -3.17 20.93
CA THR A 62 -18.25 -3.01 19.60
C THR A 62 -17.20 -3.04 18.50
N VAL A 63 -16.02 -2.43 18.72
CA VAL A 63 -14.89 -2.49 17.79
C VAL A 63 -14.36 -3.93 17.68
N ALA A 64 -14.27 -4.66 18.79
CA ALA A 64 -13.84 -6.06 18.77
C ALA A 64 -14.83 -6.95 18.01
N GLN A 65 -16.14 -6.75 18.21
CA GLN A 65 -17.19 -7.45 17.47
C GLN A 65 -17.12 -7.13 15.97
N LEU A 66 -17.00 -5.85 15.59
CA LEU A 66 -16.85 -5.44 14.19
C LEU A 66 -15.62 -6.08 13.54
N ALA A 67 -14.46 -6.03 14.21
CA ALA A 67 -13.24 -6.65 13.70
C ALA A 67 -13.41 -8.16 13.47
N GLN A 68 -14.02 -8.87 14.42
CA GLN A 68 -14.26 -10.31 14.29
C GLN A 68 -15.18 -10.63 13.10
N GLU A 69 -16.26 -9.86 12.91
CA GLU A 69 -17.19 -10.03 11.79
C GLU A 69 -16.52 -9.71 10.45
N LEU A 70 -15.64 -8.70 10.40
CA LEU A 70 -14.86 -8.37 9.21
C LEU A 70 -13.94 -9.53 8.78
N TYR A 71 -13.29 -10.22 9.73
CA TYR A 71 -12.45 -11.38 9.44
C TYR A 71 -13.29 -12.59 9.02
N ASN A 72 -14.34 -12.92 9.80
CA ASN A 72 -15.18 -14.10 9.54
C ASN A 72 -15.90 -14.03 8.20
N SER A 73 -16.31 -12.83 7.79
CA SER A 73 -17.05 -12.62 6.54
C SER A 73 -16.16 -12.44 5.32
N GLY A 74 -14.84 -12.25 5.49
CA GLY A 74 -13.92 -11.87 4.41
C GLY A 74 -14.21 -10.49 3.81
N LEU A 75 -14.98 -9.65 4.49
CA LEU A 75 -15.48 -8.39 3.92
C LEU A 75 -14.37 -7.39 3.63
N LEU A 76 -13.31 -7.34 4.45
CA LEU A 76 -12.16 -6.45 4.19
C LEU A 76 -11.54 -6.72 2.83
N ILE A 77 -11.35 -7.98 2.48
CA ILE A 77 -10.76 -8.40 1.20
C ILE A 77 -11.74 -8.07 0.07
N SER A 78 -13.01 -8.40 0.24
CA SER A 78 -14.06 -8.11 -0.75
C SER A 78 -14.21 -6.61 -1.06
N LEU A 79 -14.07 -5.73 -0.06
CA LEU A 79 -14.08 -4.28 -0.26
C LEU A 79 -12.90 -3.80 -1.09
N VAL A 80 -11.72 -4.38 -0.89
CA VAL A 80 -10.51 -4.06 -1.66
C VAL A 80 -10.63 -4.56 -3.10
N GLU A 81 -11.06 -5.81 -3.31
CA GLU A 81 -11.29 -6.41 -4.64
C GLU A 81 -12.28 -5.60 -5.48
N ASN A 82 -13.32 -5.06 -4.84
CA ASN A 82 -14.43 -4.40 -5.50
C ASN A 82 -14.41 -2.88 -5.32
N LEU A 83 -13.25 -2.31 -4.96
CA LEU A 83 -13.12 -0.88 -4.65
C LEU A 83 -13.57 0.02 -5.80
N GLN A 84 -13.43 -0.44 -7.05
CA GLN A 84 -13.83 0.29 -8.25
C GLN A 84 -15.34 0.58 -8.34
N VAL A 85 -16.19 -0.30 -7.81
CA VAL A 85 -17.67 -0.12 -7.88
C VAL A 85 -18.22 0.73 -6.74
N ILE A 86 -17.40 1.04 -5.73
CA ILE A 86 -17.76 1.91 -4.61
C ILE A 86 -17.66 3.38 -5.04
N ASP A 87 -18.52 4.25 -4.53
CA ASP A 87 -18.49 5.68 -4.82
C ASP A 87 -17.21 6.37 -4.29
N PHE A 88 -16.97 7.62 -4.71
CA PHE A 88 -15.72 8.32 -4.40
C PHE A 88 -15.47 8.50 -2.90
N GLU A 89 -16.48 8.91 -2.13
CA GLU A 89 -16.35 9.03 -0.67
C GLU A 89 -16.27 7.66 0.00
N GLY A 90 -17.02 6.66 -0.47
CA GLY A 90 -16.93 5.30 0.04
C GLY A 90 -15.54 4.69 -0.15
N LYS A 91 -14.83 4.97 -1.24
CA LYS A 91 -13.42 4.54 -1.42
C LYS A 91 -12.51 5.10 -0.32
N LYS A 92 -12.71 6.36 0.09
CA LYS A 92 -11.96 6.98 1.20
C LYS A 92 -12.32 6.33 2.53
N ASP A 93 -13.61 6.05 2.74
CA ASP A 93 -14.09 5.40 3.94
C ASP A 93 -13.53 3.98 4.09
N VAL A 94 -13.47 3.21 2.99
CA VAL A 94 -12.80 1.90 2.96
C VAL A 94 -11.34 2.01 3.39
N CYS A 95 -10.59 3.00 2.87
CA CYS A 95 -9.20 3.21 3.27
C CYS A 95 -9.06 3.49 4.77
N GLN A 96 -9.95 4.32 5.33
CA GLN A 96 -9.95 4.65 6.75
C GLN A 96 -10.28 3.44 7.62
N ILE A 97 -11.33 2.69 7.28
CA ILE A 97 -11.72 1.46 7.98
C ILE A 97 -10.60 0.43 7.93
N PHE A 98 -10.06 0.16 6.74
CA PHE A 98 -8.97 -0.78 6.52
C PHE A 98 -7.75 -0.43 7.39
N ASN A 99 -7.29 0.83 7.33
CA ASN A 99 -6.12 1.28 8.07
C ASN A 99 -6.35 1.28 9.59
N ASN A 100 -7.56 1.63 10.05
CA ASN A 100 -7.90 1.60 11.47
C ASN A 100 -7.86 0.17 12.01
N ILE A 101 -8.53 -0.78 11.34
CA ILE A 101 -8.54 -2.18 11.72
C ILE A 101 -7.13 -2.77 11.64
N LEU A 102 -6.34 -2.43 10.62
CA LEU A 102 -4.96 -2.89 10.48
C LEU A 102 -4.07 -2.49 11.67
N ARG A 103 -4.24 -1.27 12.18
CA ARG A 103 -3.50 -0.75 13.35
C ARG A 103 -3.97 -1.33 14.68
N ARG A 104 -5.09 -2.05 14.72
CA ARG A 104 -5.68 -2.57 15.96
C ARG A 104 -4.74 -3.57 16.63
N GLN A 105 -4.54 -3.40 17.94
CA GLN A 105 -3.73 -4.29 18.77
C GLN A 105 -4.55 -4.91 19.90
N ILE A 106 -4.21 -6.16 20.27
CA ILE A 106 -4.68 -6.82 21.49
C ILE A 106 -3.44 -7.27 22.25
N GLY A 107 -3.07 -6.52 23.29
CA GLY A 107 -1.76 -6.67 23.92
C GLY A 107 -0.64 -6.36 22.92
N THR A 108 0.27 -7.30 22.71
CA THR A 108 1.37 -7.19 21.73
C THR A 108 1.01 -7.73 20.35
N ARG A 109 -0.17 -8.33 20.19
CA ARG A 109 -0.60 -8.94 18.92
C ARG A 109 -1.31 -7.93 18.04
N SER A 110 -1.16 -8.10 16.73
CA SER A 110 -1.86 -7.34 15.69
C SER A 110 -2.75 -8.31 14.89
N PRO A 111 -4.02 -8.53 15.31
CA PRO A 111 -4.88 -9.57 14.72
C PRO A 111 -5.06 -9.42 13.20
N THR A 112 -5.16 -8.19 12.70
CA THR A 112 -5.34 -7.93 11.26
C THR A 112 -4.08 -8.28 10.46
N VAL A 113 -2.90 -8.04 11.02
CA VAL A 113 -1.62 -8.43 10.42
C VAL A 113 -1.57 -9.96 10.32
N GLU A 114 -1.92 -10.66 11.39
CA GLU A 114 -1.99 -12.13 11.40
C GLU A 114 -3.02 -12.68 10.40
N TYR A 115 -4.18 -12.02 10.30
CA TYR A 115 -5.21 -12.34 9.31
C TYR A 115 -4.69 -12.19 7.88
N PHE A 116 -4.02 -11.08 7.54
CA PHE A 116 -3.45 -10.85 6.20
C PHE A 116 -2.23 -11.73 5.90
N CYS A 117 -1.46 -12.16 6.92
CA CYS A 117 -0.45 -13.20 6.71
C CYS A 117 -1.06 -14.53 6.22
N SER A 118 -2.31 -14.82 6.61
CA SER A 118 -3.06 -16.02 6.19
C SER A 118 -3.91 -15.80 4.93
N HIS A 119 -4.05 -14.56 4.47
CA HIS A 119 -4.87 -14.13 3.33
C HIS A 119 -4.08 -13.12 2.49
N GLN A 120 -2.96 -13.58 1.93
CA GLN A 120 -1.95 -12.74 1.30
C GLN A 120 -2.44 -12.10 0.00
N GLU A 121 -3.48 -12.66 -0.62
CA GLU A 121 -4.11 -12.16 -1.84
C GLU A 121 -4.47 -10.68 -1.75
N VAL A 122 -4.89 -10.19 -0.57
CA VAL A 122 -5.24 -8.79 -0.37
C VAL A 122 -4.08 -7.84 -0.67
N LEU A 123 -2.83 -8.24 -0.35
CA LEU A 123 -1.64 -7.44 -0.61
C LEU A 123 -1.39 -7.33 -2.12
N PHE A 124 -1.62 -8.42 -2.85
CA PHE A 124 -1.43 -8.47 -4.31
C PHE A 124 -2.56 -7.76 -5.06
N ILE A 125 -3.79 -7.80 -4.55
CA ILE A 125 -4.91 -7.01 -5.07
C ILE A 125 -4.62 -5.52 -4.89
N LEU A 126 -4.14 -5.10 -3.71
CA LEU A 126 -3.74 -3.71 -3.47
C LEU A 126 -2.61 -3.28 -4.41
N LEU A 127 -1.59 -4.12 -4.60
CA LEU A 127 -0.47 -3.85 -5.49
C LEU A 127 -0.93 -3.70 -6.95
N LYS A 128 -1.73 -4.65 -7.47
CA LYS A 128 -2.31 -4.57 -8.81
C LYS A 128 -3.28 -3.40 -8.98
N GLY A 129 -3.77 -2.84 -7.88
CA GLY A 129 -4.58 -1.61 -7.88
C GLY A 129 -3.91 -0.42 -8.58
N TYR A 130 -2.58 -0.38 -8.65
CA TYR A 130 -1.84 0.65 -9.42
C TYR A 130 -2.17 0.62 -10.93
N GLU A 131 -2.59 -0.53 -11.47
CA GLU A 131 -3.00 -0.66 -12.88
C GLU A 131 -4.39 -0.07 -13.17
N THR A 132 -5.15 0.28 -12.11
CA THR A 132 -6.50 0.83 -12.23
C THR A 132 -6.54 2.28 -11.73
N PRO A 133 -6.48 3.28 -12.64
CA PRO A 133 -6.31 4.69 -12.26
C PRO A 133 -7.34 5.22 -11.25
N GLN A 134 -8.58 4.72 -11.29
CA GLN A 134 -9.67 5.17 -10.42
C GLN A 134 -9.49 4.77 -8.94
N VAL A 135 -8.63 3.80 -8.64
CA VAL A 135 -8.40 3.27 -7.29
C VAL A 135 -6.93 3.26 -6.88
N ALA A 136 -6.00 3.49 -7.81
CA ALA A 136 -4.56 3.38 -7.58
C ALA A 136 -4.08 4.10 -6.31
N LEU A 137 -4.48 5.35 -6.11
CA LEU A 137 -4.07 6.13 -4.92
C LEU A 137 -4.69 5.59 -3.62
N ASN A 138 -5.92 5.08 -3.66
CA ASN A 138 -6.55 4.43 -2.51
C ASN A 138 -5.81 3.12 -2.15
N CYS A 139 -5.48 2.33 -3.16
CA CYS A 139 -4.70 1.11 -2.98
C CYS A 139 -3.30 1.41 -2.43
N GLY A 140 -2.63 2.44 -2.94
CA GLY A 140 -1.33 2.91 -2.43
C GLY A 140 -1.38 3.33 -0.96
N ILE A 141 -2.43 4.04 -0.53
CA ILE A 141 -2.65 4.41 0.88
C ILE A 141 -2.76 3.17 1.78
N MET A 142 -3.58 2.19 1.39
CA MET A 142 -3.77 0.97 2.18
C MET A 142 -2.53 0.06 2.15
N LEU A 143 -1.86 -0.05 1.00
CA LEU A 143 -0.64 -0.84 0.84
C LEU A 143 0.51 -0.28 1.67
N ARG A 144 0.68 1.06 1.68
CA ARG A 144 1.68 1.72 2.54
C ARG A 144 1.40 1.51 4.02
N GLU A 145 0.14 1.39 4.43
CA GLU A 145 -0.18 1.04 5.80
C GLU A 145 0.18 -0.41 6.11
N CYS A 146 -0.07 -1.36 5.18
CA CYS A 146 0.32 -2.77 5.32
C CYS A 146 1.82 -2.91 5.55
N ILE A 147 2.64 -2.27 4.71
CA ILE A 147 4.11 -2.43 4.76
C ILE A 147 4.74 -1.79 6.00
N ARG A 148 3.99 -1.05 6.83
CA ARG A 148 4.47 -0.64 8.16
C ARG A 148 4.72 -1.83 9.07
N HIS A 149 4.07 -2.96 8.80
CA HIS A 149 4.23 -4.20 9.51
C HIS A 149 5.21 -5.10 8.75
N GLU A 150 6.33 -5.43 9.39
CA GLU A 150 7.41 -6.25 8.79
C GLU A 150 6.92 -7.56 8.16
N PRO A 151 6.00 -8.34 8.79
CA PRO A 151 5.49 -9.57 8.17
C PRO A 151 4.83 -9.36 6.80
N LEU A 152 4.07 -8.28 6.63
CA LEU A 152 3.37 -7.98 5.37
C LEU A 152 4.33 -7.42 4.32
N ALA A 153 5.28 -6.57 4.73
CA ALA A 153 6.35 -6.10 3.85
C ALA A 153 7.19 -7.27 3.32
N LYS A 154 7.48 -8.27 4.18
CA LYS A 154 8.23 -9.48 3.79
C LYS A 154 7.51 -10.27 2.70
N ILE A 155 6.20 -10.44 2.80
CA ILE A 155 5.39 -11.14 1.80
C ILE A 155 5.50 -10.44 0.44
N ILE A 156 5.38 -9.11 0.40
CA ILE A 156 5.46 -8.36 -0.85
C ILE A 156 6.87 -8.44 -1.44
N LEU A 157 7.92 -8.15 -0.64
CA LEU A 157 9.31 -8.16 -1.11
C LEU A 157 9.72 -9.50 -1.74
N HIS A 158 9.29 -10.61 -1.14
CA HIS A 158 9.67 -11.96 -1.62
C HIS A 158 8.69 -12.53 -2.66
N SER A 159 7.70 -11.74 -3.10
CA SER A 159 6.78 -12.16 -4.16
C SER A 159 7.28 -11.75 -5.54
N GLU A 160 6.83 -12.45 -6.59
CA GLU A 160 7.09 -12.05 -7.98
C GLU A 160 6.52 -10.66 -8.30
N HIS A 161 5.44 -10.26 -7.60
CA HIS A 161 4.76 -8.98 -7.74
C HIS A 161 5.59 -7.77 -7.30
N PHE A 162 6.68 -7.97 -6.53
CA PHE A 162 7.58 -6.87 -6.22
C PHE A 162 8.17 -6.23 -7.49
N ASN A 163 8.44 -7.03 -8.52
CA ASN A 163 9.02 -6.53 -9.76
C ASN A 163 8.08 -5.61 -10.54
N ASP A 164 6.78 -5.70 -10.30
CA ASP A 164 5.78 -4.85 -10.96
C ASP A 164 6.00 -3.36 -10.62
N PHE A 165 6.60 -3.05 -9.45
CA PHE A 165 6.97 -1.68 -9.08
C PHE A 165 7.93 -1.03 -10.08
N PHE A 166 8.84 -1.76 -10.71
CA PHE A 166 9.72 -1.20 -11.73
C PHE A 166 8.94 -0.68 -12.95
N GLY A 167 7.78 -1.29 -13.24
CA GLY A 167 6.83 -0.78 -14.23
C GLY A 167 5.97 0.37 -13.70
N TYR A 168 5.47 0.24 -12.47
CA TYR A 168 4.56 1.25 -11.89
C TYR A 168 5.23 2.62 -11.70
N VAL A 169 6.51 2.67 -11.33
CA VAL A 169 7.24 3.95 -11.17
C VAL A 169 7.56 4.65 -12.50
N GLU A 170 7.37 3.97 -13.62
CA GLU A 170 7.56 4.50 -14.98
C GLU A 170 6.23 4.83 -15.67
N MET A 171 5.09 4.73 -14.96
CA MET A 171 3.79 5.08 -15.53
C MET A 171 3.75 6.55 -15.98
N SER A 172 3.04 6.80 -17.08
CA SER A 172 2.87 8.15 -17.64
C SER A 172 2.01 9.05 -16.77
N THR A 173 1.15 8.49 -15.92
CA THR A 173 0.33 9.22 -14.95
C THR A 173 1.17 9.57 -13.72
N PHE A 174 1.62 10.83 -13.65
CA PHE A 174 2.62 11.29 -12.70
C PHE A 174 2.28 11.05 -11.22
N ASP A 175 1.03 11.29 -10.83
CA ASP A 175 0.54 11.08 -9.46
C ASP A 175 0.58 9.60 -9.06
N ILE A 176 0.15 8.70 -9.95
CA ILE A 176 0.21 7.25 -9.75
C ILE A 176 1.65 6.77 -9.67
N ALA A 177 2.52 7.17 -10.62
CA ALA A 177 3.93 6.79 -10.64
C ALA A 177 4.67 7.28 -9.38
N SER A 178 4.39 8.51 -8.94
CA SER A 178 4.96 9.08 -7.71
C SER A 178 4.49 8.35 -6.46
N ASP A 179 3.21 7.99 -6.39
CA ASP A 179 2.65 7.21 -5.29
C ASP A 179 3.24 5.79 -5.25
N ALA A 180 3.36 5.13 -6.40
CA ALA A 180 4.03 3.84 -6.55
C ALA A 180 5.50 3.92 -6.09
N PHE A 181 6.21 4.99 -6.48
CA PHE A 181 7.59 5.20 -6.05
C PHE A 181 7.69 5.38 -4.53
N ALA A 182 6.73 6.08 -3.91
CA ALA A 182 6.70 6.23 -2.45
C ALA A 182 6.55 4.86 -1.76
N THR A 183 5.71 3.98 -2.28
CA THR A 183 5.53 2.61 -1.76
C THR A 183 6.77 1.75 -2.00
N PHE A 184 7.34 1.79 -3.20
CA PHE A 184 8.57 1.09 -3.57
C PHE A 184 9.75 1.50 -2.67
N LYS A 185 9.93 2.81 -2.45
CA LYS A 185 10.92 3.35 -1.52
C LYS A 185 10.70 2.85 -0.10
N ASP A 186 9.46 2.89 0.39
CA ASP A 186 9.16 2.49 1.77
C ASP A 186 9.44 1.00 1.99
N LEU A 187 9.07 0.14 1.03
CA LEU A 187 9.44 -1.29 1.03
C LEU A 187 10.94 -1.50 1.12
N LEU A 188 11.73 -0.73 0.35
CA LEU A 188 13.18 -0.84 0.30
C LEU A 188 13.92 -0.09 1.41
N THR A 189 13.25 0.61 2.32
CA THR A 189 13.98 1.42 3.33
C THR A 189 13.45 1.33 4.75
N ARG A 190 12.24 0.81 4.98
CA ARG A 190 11.63 0.77 6.31
C ARG A 190 12.26 -0.29 7.22
N HIS A 191 12.21 -1.56 6.79
CA HIS A 191 12.62 -2.71 7.61
C HIS A 191 14.05 -3.10 7.26
N LYS A 192 15.02 -2.39 7.86
CA LYS A 192 16.43 -2.41 7.44
C LYS A 192 17.05 -3.80 7.31
N VAL A 193 16.81 -4.68 8.29
CA VAL A 193 17.37 -6.04 8.31
C VAL A 193 16.74 -6.88 7.21
N LEU A 194 15.41 -6.87 7.11
CA LEU A 194 14.65 -7.57 6.06
C LEU A 194 15.08 -7.13 4.65
N VAL A 195 15.24 -5.82 4.43
CA VAL A 195 15.68 -5.27 3.14
C VAL A 195 17.09 -5.70 2.80
N ALA A 196 18.02 -5.61 3.76
CA ALA A 196 19.41 -6.00 3.53
C ALA A 196 19.51 -7.48 3.13
N GLU A 197 18.79 -8.36 3.83
CA GLU A 197 18.70 -9.79 3.51
C GLU A 197 18.12 -9.99 2.10
N PHE A 198 17.00 -9.33 1.78
CA PHE A 198 16.36 -9.42 0.47
C PHE A 198 17.28 -8.97 -0.67
N LEU A 199 17.93 -7.81 -0.52
CA LEU A 199 18.82 -7.23 -1.55
C LEU A 199 20.08 -8.08 -1.74
N GLU A 200 20.61 -8.70 -0.69
CA GLU A 200 21.75 -9.59 -0.80
C GLU A 200 21.40 -10.88 -1.56
N GLN A 201 20.26 -11.49 -1.23
CA GLN A 201 19.79 -12.73 -1.87
C GLN A 201 19.36 -12.53 -3.33
N ASN A 202 18.79 -11.37 -3.66
CA ASN A 202 18.19 -11.08 -4.97
C ASN A 202 18.98 -10.04 -5.76
N TYR A 203 20.25 -9.83 -5.42
CA TYR A 203 21.06 -8.72 -5.90
C TYR A 203 21.01 -8.54 -7.43
N ASP A 204 21.32 -9.58 -8.20
CA ASP A 204 21.45 -9.43 -9.65
C ASP A 204 20.12 -9.05 -10.30
N ALA A 205 19.02 -9.74 -9.94
CA ALA A 205 17.68 -9.46 -10.47
C ALA A 205 17.18 -8.05 -10.09
N VAL A 206 17.41 -7.62 -8.85
CA VAL A 206 16.99 -6.29 -8.39
C VAL A 206 17.79 -5.20 -9.09
N PHE A 207 19.14 -5.29 -9.08
CA PHE A 207 19.98 -4.21 -9.61
C PHE A 207 20.01 -4.16 -11.14
N GLU A 208 19.75 -5.27 -11.84
CA GLU A 208 19.52 -5.25 -13.30
C GLU A 208 18.27 -4.43 -13.67
N ASN A 209 17.18 -4.60 -12.91
CA ASN A 209 15.97 -3.79 -13.13
C ASN A 209 16.15 -2.35 -12.61
N TYR A 210 16.87 -2.16 -11.51
CA TYR A 210 17.16 -0.84 -10.95
C TYR A 210 17.99 0.03 -11.91
N GLU A 211 18.96 -0.57 -12.62
CA GLU A 211 19.77 0.14 -13.62
C GLU A 211 18.91 0.76 -14.72
N LYS A 212 17.79 0.13 -15.09
CA LYS A 212 16.84 0.69 -16.08
C LYS A 212 16.23 2.01 -15.58
N LEU A 213 15.91 2.11 -14.28
CA LEU A 213 15.40 3.34 -13.67
C LEU A 213 16.42 4.47 -13.70
N LEU A 214 17.72 4.16 -13.59
CA LEU A 214 18.80 5.14 -13.68
C LEU A 214 18.99 5.68 -15.11
N HIS A 215 18.47 4.96 -16.11
CA HIS A 215 18.42 5.36 -17.51
C HIS A 215 17.05 5.91 -17.94
N SER A 216 16.12 6.08 -17.01
CA SER A 216 14.77 6.57 -17.32
C SER A 216 14.80 7.93 -18.02
N GLU A 217 13.97 8.07 -19.05
CA GLU A 217 13.68 9.37 -19.70
C GLU A 217 12.79 10.26 -18.80
N ASN A 218 12.09 9.67 -17.83
CA ASN A 218 11.36 10.42 -16.82
C ASN A 218 12.34 11.01 -15.80
N TYR A 219 12.53 12.34 -15.88
CA TYR A 219 13.41 13.07 -14.97
C TYR A 219 13.15 12.78 -13.49
N VAL A 220 11.88 12.69 -13.08
CA VAL A 220 11.53 12.45 -11.68
C VAL A 220 11.90 11.03 -11.27
N THR A 221 11.57 10.02 -12.07
CA THR A 221 11.93 8.62 -11.81
C THR A 221 13.45 8.46 -11.77
N LYS A 222 14.17 9.00 -12.76
CA LYS A 222 15.64 8.97 -12.80
C LYS A 222 16.26 9.60 -11.55
N ARG A 223 15.81 10.80 -11.17
CA ARG A 223 16.33 11.51 -10.00
C ARG A 223 16.03 10.79 -8.70
N GLN A 224 14.79 10.38 -8.48
CA GLN A 224 14.39 9.73 -7.23
C GLN A 224 15.03 8.35 -7.09
N SER A 225 15.20 7.61 -8.18
CA SER A 225 15.91 6.32 -8.19
C SER A 225 17.39 6.51 -7.86
N LEU A 226 18.05 7.52 -8.44
CA LEU A 226 19.44 7.81 -8.11
C LEU A 226 19.64 8.22 -6.65
N LYS A 227 18.71 9.03 -6.12
CA LYS A 227 18.70 9.39 -4.69
C LYS A 227 18.50 8.15 -3.80
N LEU A 228 17.51 7.32 -4.12
CA LEU A 228 17.23 6.10 -3.36
C LEU A 228 18.40 5.12 -3.43
N LEU A 229 19.08 4.99 -4.56
CA LEU A 229 20.30 4.20 -4.68
C LEU A 229 21.36 4.68 -3.68
N GLY A 230 21.61 5.99 -3.60
CA GLY A 230 22.52 6.55 -2.61
C GLY A 230 22.10 6.23 -1.16
N GLU A 231 20.81 6.38 -0.84
CA GLU A 231 20.27 6.01 0.47
C GLU A 231 20.49 4.52 0.79
N LEU A 232 20.31 3.63 -0.18
CA LEU A 232 20.49 2.18 -0.01
C LEU A 232 21.96 1.82 0.21
N LEU A 233 22.87 2.37 -0.60
CA LEU A 233 24.30 2.05 -0.54
C LEU A 233 24.97 2.61 0.72
N LEU A 234 24.50 3.74 1.24
CA LEU A 234 25.03 4.36 2.46
C LEU A 234 24.44 3.77 3.75
N ASP A 235 23.40 2.93 3.67
CA ASP A 235 22.85 2.27 4.85
C ASP A 235 23.80 1.19 5.36
N ARG A 236 24.15 1.25 6.65
CA ARG A 236 25.07 0.31 7.29
C ARG A 236 24.65 -1.16 7.19
N HIS A 237 23.35 -1.45 7.10
CA HIS A 237 22.87 -2.82 6.98
C HIS A 237 23.15 -3.40 5.58
N ASN A 238 23.30 -2.53 4.58
CA ASN A 238 23.55 -2.89 3.18
C ASN A 238 25.05 -2.94 2.83
N PHE A 239 25.95 -3.07 3.81
CA PHE A 239 27.41 -3.04 3.57
C PHE A 239 27.88 -4.07 2.51
N THR A 240 27.36 -5.29 2.56
CA THR A 240 27.65 -6.34 1.58
C THR A 240 27.18 -5.95 0.18
N VAL A 241 25.93 -5.45 0.08
CA VAL A 241 25.32 -4.96 -1.17
C VAL A 241 26.14 -3.79 -1.74
N MET A 242 26.52 -2.83 -0.90
CA MET A 242 27.35 -1.69 -1.28
C MET A 242 28.70 -2.12 -1.84
N THR A 243 29.40 -3.02 -1.14
CA THR A 243 30.72 -3.51 -1.55
C THR A 243 30.64 -4.23 -2.90
N ARG A 244 29.59 -5.04 -3.12
CA ARG A 244 29.33 -5.66 -4.41
C ARG A 244 29.04 -4.62 -5.50
N TYR A 245 28.27 -3.58 -5.20
CA TYR A 245 27.92 -2.52 -6.15
C TYR A 245 29.14 -1.73 -6.62
N ILE A 246 29.99 -1.26 -5.71
CA ILE A 246 31.17 -0.45 -6.05
C ILE A 246 32.30 -1.25 -6.72
N SER A 247 32.28 -2.58 -6.59
CA SER A 247 33.27 -3.45 -7.23
C SER A 247 33.07 -3.62 -8.75
N LYS A 248 31.88 -3.28 -9.28
CA LYS A 248 31.56 -3.43 -10.71
C LYS A 248 32.00 -2.18 -11.50
N PRO A 249 32.93 -2.28 -12.47
CA PRO A 249 33.38 -1.12 -13.25
C PRO A 249 32.27 -0.39 -14.03
N GLU A 250 31.25 -1.12 -14.50
CA GLU A 250 30.11 -0.52 -15.21
C GLU A 250 29.30 0.43 -14.32
N ASN A 251 29.15 0.10 -13.02
CA ASN A 251 28.47 0.98 -12.07
C ASN A 251 29.24 2.29 -11.86
N LEU A 252 30.57 2.22 -11.75
CA LEU A 252 31.41 3.41 -11.65
C LEU A 252 31.30 4.28 -12.91
N LYS A 253 31.39 3.66 -14.09
CA LYS A 253 31.24 4.34 -15.38
C LYS A 253 29.88 5.03 -15.50
N LEU A 254 28.79 4.38 -15.07
CA LEU A 254 27.46 4.96 -15.03
C LEU A 254 27.43 6.21 -14.14
N MET A 255 27.94 6.14 -12.91
CA MET A 255 27.99 7.29 -12.00
C MET A 255 28.83 8.45 -12.57
N MET A 256 29.98 8.15 -13.18
CA MET A 256 30.81 9.17 -13.84
C MET A 256 30.10 9.85 -15.02
N ASN A 257 29.29 9.12 -15.78
CA ASN A 257 28.48 9.70 -16.84
C ASN A 257 27.35 10.58 -16.26
N LEU A 258 26.72 10.15 -15.17
CA LEU A 258 25.67 10.92 -14.49
C LEU A 258 26.19 12.21 -13.84
N LEU A 259 27.45 12.25 -13.40
CA LEU A 259 28.13 13.50 -12.98
C LEU A 259 28.25 14.54 -14.10
N ARG A 260 28.07 14.13 -15.36
CA ARG A 260 28.08 14.99 -16.55
C ARG A 260 26.69 15.17 -17.16
N ASP A 261 25.63 14.73 -16.47
CA ASP A 261 24.24 14.87 -16.92
C ASP A 261 23.89 16.36 -17.10
N LYS A 262 22.91 16.69 -17.95
CA LYS A 262 22.48 18.08 -18.19
C LYS A 262 21.82 18.71 -16.95
N SER A 263 21.29 17.89 -16.04
CA SER A 263 20.59 18.35 -14.84
C SER A 263 21.53 18.43 -13.63
N PRO A 264 21.71 19.62 -13.01
CA PRO A 264 22.53 19.77 -11.79
C PRO A 264 22.04 18.91 -10.62
N ASN A 265 20.73 18.66 -10.54
CA ASN A 265 20.17 17.81 -9.49
C ASN A 265 20.55 16.35 -9.69
N ILE A 266 20.62 15.86 -10.94
CA ILE A 266 21.09 14.50 -11.23
C ILE A 266 22.58 14.39 -10.89
N GLN A 267 23.38 15.38 -11.29
CA GLN A 267 24.81 15.44 -10.93
C GLN A 267 25.03 15.38 -9.43
N PHE A 268 24.22 16.12 -8.66
CA PHE A 268 24.29 16.14 -7.20
C PHE A 268 23.99 14.79 -6.56
N GLU A 269 22.90 14.11 -6.98
CA GLU A 269 22.60 12.77 -6.47
C GLU A 269 23.65 11.74 -6.93
N ALA A 270 24.18 11.85 -8.16
CA ALA A 270 25.26 11.00 -8.67
C ALA A 270 26.54 11.14 -7.83
N PHE A 271 26.86 12.36 -7.41
CA PHE A 271 28.02 12.63 -6.55
C PHE A 271 27.94 11.87 -5.23
N HIS A 272 26.76 11.75 -4.62
CA HIS A 272 26.58 11.00 -3.38
C HIS A 272 26.85 9.49 -3.54
N VAL A 273 26.62 8.94 -4.73
CA VAL A 273 26.93 7.54 -5.04
C VAL A 273 28.38 7.35 -5.49
N PHE A 274 28.96 8.35 -6.16
CA PHE A 274 30.34 8.31 -6.64
C PHE A 274 31.39 8.42 -5.53
N LYS A 275 31.06 9.16 -4.46
CA LYS A 275 31.93 9.39 -3.29
C LYS A 275 32.20 8.10 -2.52
#